data_AF-G5E2I3-F1
#
_entry.id   AF-G5E2I3-F1
#
_cell.length_a   1.000
_cell.length_b   1.000
_cell.length_c   1.000
_cell.angle_alpha   90.00
_cell.angle_beta   90.00
_cell.angle_gamma   90.00
#
_symmetry.space_group_name_H-M   'P 1'
#
loop_
_entity.id
_entity.type
_entity.pdbx_description
1 polymer ?
#
loop_
_entity_poly.entity_id
_entity_poly.type
_entity_poly.pdbx_seq_one_letter_code
_entity_poly.pdbx_strand_id
1 'polypeptide(L)'
;FKYLKEQCNVKKIGVIGFCWGGVVTHHLMKYPELKAGVSFYGIIRDAEDCYDLLNPTLFVFAENDIVIPLEQVSLLEQKLKENAKVHFQVKVFSKQTHGFVHRKNKDINPEDKPYIEEARK
;
A
#
# COMPACT_ATOMS: atom_id res chain seq x y z
N PHE A 1 16.85 8.39 3.92
CA PHE A 1 16.66 9.34 2.79
C PHE A 1 17.92 10.10 2.34
N LYS A 2 19.06 10.00 3.04
CA LYS A 2 20.28 10.78 2.78
C LYS A 2 20.77 10.71 1.32
N TYR A 3 20.95 9.51 0.78
CA TYR A 3 21.40 9.31 -0.61
C TYR A 3 20.52 10.05 -1.63
N LEU A 4 19.20 9.89 -1.54
CA LEU A 4 18.25 10.55 -2.46
C LEU A 4 18.34 12.09 -2.36
N LYS A 5 18.47 12.63 -1.15
CA LYS A 5 18.54 14.08 -0.93
C LYS A 5 19.88 14.67 -1.36
N GLU A 6 20.99 14.05 -0.97
CA GLU A 6 22.33 14.63 -1.13
C GLU A 6 22.97 14.26 -2.48
N GLN A 7 22.81 13.01 -2.91
CA GLN A 7 23.48 12.50 -4.13
C GLN A 7 22.59 12.67 -5.36
N CYS A 8 21.27 12.58 -5.20
CA CYS A 8 20.32 12.72 -6.31
C CYS A 8 19.57 14.05 -6.30
N ASN A 9 19.82 14.95 -5.33
CA ASN A 9 19.18 16.26 -5.18
C ASN A 9 17.63 16.19 -5.20
N VAL A 10 17.05 15.11 -4.65
CA VAL A 10 15.61 14.89 -4.64
C VAL A 10 14.94 15.72 -3.55
N LYS A 11 13.94 16.53 -3.93
CA LYS A 11 13.21 17.42 -3.02
C LYS A 11 11.93 16.79 -2.42
N LYS A 12 11.32 15.84 -3.13
CA LYS A 12 10.09 15.14 -2.71
C LYS A 12 10.28 13.64 -2.91
N ILE A 13 10.02 12.86 -1.87
CA ILE A 13 10.23 11.41 -1.91
C ILE A 13 8.89 10.74 -1.66
N GLY A 14 8.47 9.87 -2.58
CA GLY A 14 7.37 8.93 -2.37
C GLY A 14 7.93 7.52 -2.17
N VAL A 15 7.11 6.64 -1.61
CA VAL A 15 7.44 5.22 -1.48
C VAL A 15 6.29 4.37 -2.00
N ILE A 16 6.63 3.34 -2.76
CA ILE A 16 5.69 2.31 -3.21
C ILE A 16 6.31 0.99 -2.82
N GLY A 17 5.49 0.10 -2.26
CA GLY A 17 5.97 -1.21 -1.89
C GLY A 17 4.90 -2.28 -2.03
N PHE A 18 5.36 -3.49 -2.25
CA PHE A 18 4.51 -4.62 -2.60
C PHE A 18 4.79 -5.82 -1.70
N CYS A 19 3.75 -6.52 -1.28
CA CYS A 19 3.83 -7.66 -0.35
C CYS A 19 4.55 -7.21 0.94
N TRP A 20 5.68 -7.83 1.27
CA TRP A 20 6.54 -7.38 2.36
C TRP A 20 6.96 -5.90 2.22
N GLY A 21 7.23 -5.44 1.00
CA GLY A 21 7.49 -4.02 0.73
C GLY A 21 6.29 -3.12 1.04
N GLY A 22 5.06 -3.62 0.95
CA GLY A 22 3.84 -2.91 1.36
C GLY A 22 3.78 -2.73 2.87
N VAL A 23 4.17 -3.76 3.63
CA VAL A 23 4.33 -3.70 5.10
C VAL A 23 5.37 -2.63 5.46
N VAL A 24 6.53 -2.66 4.79
CA VAL A 24 7.59 -1.65 4.98
C VAL A 24 7.08 -0.26 4.61
N THR A 25 6.35 -0.11 3.50
CA THR A 25 5.77 1.17 3.09
C THR A 25 4.87 1.72 4.18
N HIS A 26 3.93 0.93 4.68
CA HIS A 26 3.05 1.34 5.78
C HIS A 26 3.87 1.82 7.00
N HIS A 27 4.88 1.05 7.41
CA HIS A 27 5.74 1.43 8.53
C HIS A 27 6.51 2.75 8.28
N LEU A 28 6.98 2.96 7.05
CA LEU A 28 7.72 4.16 6.67
C LEU A 28 6.85 5.42 6.60
N MET A 29 5.54 5.30 6.48
CA MET A 29 4.65 6.49 6.38
C MET A 29 4.54 7.31 7.67
N LYS A 30 5.31 6.94 8.69
CA LYS A 30 5.61 7.72 9.90
C LYS A 30 6.79 8.68 9.77
N TYR A 31 7.50 8.71 8.64
CA TYR A 31 8.63 9.61 8.42
C TYR A 31 8.20 10.89 7.68
N PRO A 32 8.46 12.10 8.23
CA PRO A 32 8.03 13.36 7.60
C PRO A 32 8.75 13.67 6.27
N GLU A 33 9.86 13.00 5.99
CA GLU A 33 10.58 13.12 4.72
C GLU A 33 9.83 12.53 3.52
N LEU A 34 8.97 11.54 3.76
CA LEU A 34 8.10 10.99 2.73
C LEU A 34 6.92 11.93 2.50
N LYS A 35 6.42 11.96 1.26
CA LYS A 35 5.30 12.84 0.87
C LYS A 35 4.06 12.09 0.43
N ALA A 36 4.21 10.83 0.05
CA ALA A 36 3.11 9.92 -0.24
C ALA A 36 3.59 8.47 -0.20
N GLY A 37 2.69 7.56 0.14
CA GLY A 37 2.92 6.12 0.17
C GLY A 37 1.88 5.35 -0.61
N VAL A 38 2.28 4.27 -1.28
CA VAL A 38 1.35 3.27 -1.82
C VAL A 38 1.76 1.88 -1.35
N SER A 39 0.93 1.27 -0.50
CA SER A 39 1.10 -0.08 0.01
C SER A 39 0.23 -1.05 -0.77
N PHE A 40 0.85 -1.96 -1.51
CA PHE A 40 0.17 -3.05 -2.18
C PHE A 40 0.25 -4.33 -1.34
N TYR A 41 -0.91 -4.85 -0.94
CA TYR A 41 -1.11 -6.12 -0.24
C TYR A 41 -0.08 -6.35 0.88
N GLY A 42 0.03 -5.36 1.77
CA GLY A 42 0.88 -5.42 2.97
C GLY A 42 0.13 -4.92 4.20
N ILE A 43 0.11 -5.74 5.27
CA ILE A 43 -0.51 -5.43 6.56
C ILE A 43 0.50 -5.68 7.69
N ILE A 44 0.45 -4.82 8.71
CA ILE A 44 1.15 -4.99 9.98
C ILE A 44 0.13 -5.58 10.96
N ARG A 45 0.42 -6.75 11.53
CA ARG A 45 -0.54 -7.51 12.38
C ARG A 45 -0.46 -7.12 13.85
N ASP A 46 0.74 -6.79 14.35
CA ASP A 46 1.03 -6.81 15.79
C ASP A 46 1.59 -5.49 16.34
N ALA A 47 1.37 -4.35 15.66
CA ALA A 47 1.85 -3.05 16.13
C ALA A 47 0.72 -2.03 16.21
N GLU A 48 0.33 -1.66 17.43
CA GLU A 48 -0.70 -0.63 17.68
C GLU A 48 -0.27 0.77 17.21
N ASP A 49 1.03 1.01 17.12
CA ASP A 49 1.58 2.33 16.78
C ASP A 49 1.57 2.61 15.26
N CYS A 50 1.23 1.65 14.40
CA CYS A 50 1.42 1.79 12.95
C CYS A 50 0.40 2.67 12.23
N TYR A 51 -0.66 3.10 12.91
CA TYR A 51 -1.80 3.79 12.29
C TYR A 51 -1.70 5.33 12.36
N ASP A 52 -0.72 5.88 13.09
CA ASP A 52 -0.37 7.30 13.05
C ASP A 52 0.45 7.62 11.79
N LEU A 53 -0.25 7.79 10.66
CA LEU A 53 0.35 8.20 9.40
C LEU A 53 0.66 9.69 9.43
N LEU A 54 1.90 10.06 9.07
CA LEU A 54 2.30 11.46 8.93
C LEU A 54 2.04 12.03 7.53
N ASN A 55 1.86 11.19 6.52
CA ASN A 55 1.68 11.62 5.13
C ASN A 55 0.64 10.76 4.38
N PRO A 56 0.04 11.28 3.29
CA PRO A 56 -1.03 10.58 2.59
C PRO A 56 -0.63 9.19 2.09
N THR A 57 -1.49 8.20 2.31
CA THR A 57 -1.19 6.80 1.98
C THR A 57 -2.37 6.11 1.29
N LEU A 58 -2.09 5.46 0.16
CA LEU A 58 -3.02 4.55 -0.51
C LEU A 58 -2.67 3.10 -0.15
N PHE A 59 -3.66 2.34 0.28
CA PHE A 59 -3.56 0.90 0.51
C PHE A 59 -4.37 0.17 -0.55
N VAL A 60 -3.75 -0.83 -1.19
CA VAL A 60 -4.35 -1.62 -2.25
C VAL A 60 -4.38 -3.09 -1.85
N PHE A 61 -5.57 -3.66 -1.77
CA PHE A 61 -5.80 -5.06 -1.41
C PHE A 61 -6.61 -5.78 -2.49
N ALA A 62 -6.68 -7.09 -2.34
CA ALA A 62 -7.38 -8.00 -3.24
C ALA A 62 -8.44 -8.78 -2.45
N GLU A 63 -9.63 -8.95 -3.01
CA GLU A 63 -10.74 -9.62 -2.35
C GLU A 63 -10.45 -11.10 -2.04
N ASN A 64 -9.81 -11.82 -2.98
CA ASN A 64 -9.48 -13.24 -2.85
C ASN A 64 -8.03 -13.46 -2.37
N ASP A 65 -7.49 -12.53 -1.59
CA ASP A 65 -6.16 -12.67 -1.01
C ASP A 65 -6.18 -13.62 0.21
N ILE A 66 -5.69 -14.85 0.01
CA ILE A 66 -5.60 -15.85 1.09
C ILE A 66 -4.53 -15.50 2.14
N VAL A 67 -3.56 -14.66 1.79
CA VAL A 67 -2.48 -14.23 2.71
C VAL A 67 -2.99 -13.11 3.61
N ILE A 68 -3.88 -12.26 3.07
CA ILE A 68 -4.46 -11.10 3.75
C ILE A 68 -5.99 -11.17 3.66
N PRO A 69 -6.64 -11.89 4.59
CA PRO A 69 -8.10 -11.95 4.65
C PRO A 69 -8.73 -10.56 4.80
N LEU A 70 -9.92 -10.37 4.21
CA LEU A 70 -10.66 -9.10 4.27
C LEU A 70 -10.92 -8.59 5.67
N GLU A 71 -11.06 -9.48 6.66
CA GLU A 71 -11.18 -9.08 8.07
C GLU A 71 -9.99 -8.25 8.54
N GLN A 72 -8.77 -8.61 8.13
CA GLN A 72 -7.56 -7.83 8.45
C GLN A 72 -7.58 -6.47 7.74
N VAL A 73 -8.10 -6.41 6.51
CA VAL A 73 -8.24 -5.15 5.76
C VAL A 73 -9.26 -4.23 6.42
N SER A 74 -10.40 -4.76 6.85
CA SER A 74 -11.43 -4.01 7.59
C SER A 74 -10.89 -3.47 8.91
N LEU A 75 -10.15 -4.30 9.67
CA LEU A 75 -9.51 -3.86 10.91
C LEU A 75 -8.48 -2.75 10.67
N LEU A 76 -7.67 -2.88 9.62
CA LEU A 76 -6.73 -1.85 9.20
C LEU A 76 -7.48 -0.53 8.91
N GLU A 77 -8.53 -0.58 8.08
CA GLU A 77 -9.29 0.61 7.70
C GLU A 77 -9.94 1.28 8.91
N GLN A 78 -10.50 0.50 9.84
CA GLN A 78 -11.06 1.03 11.09
C GLN A 78 -9.99 1.74 11.91
N LYS A 79 -8.85 1.10 12.16
CA LYS A 79 -7.77 1.69 12.95
C LYS A 79 -7.18 2.94 12.29
N LEU A 80 -7.10 2.97 10.96
CA LEU A 80 -6.71 4.16 10.20
C LEU A 80 -7.74 5.29 10.38
N LYS A 81 -9.05 5.01 10.33
CA LYS A 81 -10.10 6.02 10.60
C LYS A 81 -9.99 6.62 12.00
N GLU A 82 -9.61 5.81 12.98
CA GLU A 82 -9.49 6.22 14.38
C GLU A 82 -8.22 7.05 14.65
N ASN A 83 -7.10 6.73 14.00
CA ASN A 83 -5.78 7.24 14.39
C ASN A 83 -5.12 8.17 13.35
N ALA A 84 -5.41 8.01 12.05
CA ALA A 84 -4.71 8.75 11.02
C ALA A 84 -5.19 10.21 10.96
N LYS A 85 -4.25 11.14 11.09
CA LYS A 85 -4.51 12.60 11.01
C LYS A 85 -4.38 13.16 9.60
N VAL A 86 -4.03 12.30 8.64
CA VAL A 86 -3.81 12.63 7.24
C VAL A 86 -4.70 11.80 6.34
N HIS A 87 -4.88 12.26 5.10
CA HIS A 87 -5.69 11.53 4.12
C HIS A 87 -5.14 10.12 3.86
N PHE A 88 -6.01 9.12 3.92
CA PHE A 88 -5.70 7.78 3.46
C PHE A 88 -6.84 7.24 2.61
N GLN A 89 -6.52 6.22 1.81
CA GLN A 89 -7.52 5.48 1.05
C GLN A 89 -7.20 4.00 1.13
N VAL A 90 -8.23 3.18 1.34
CA VAL A 90 -8.15 1.72 1.22
C VAL A 90 -8.96 1.32 0.00
N LYS A 91 -8.34 0.60 -0.94
CA LYS A 91 -8.99 0.11 -2.15
C LYS A 91 -8.85 -1.40 -2.24
N VAL A 92 -9.99 -2.08 -2.28
CA VAL A 92 -10.06 -3.53 -2.46
C VAL A 92 -10.48 -3.82 -3.89
N PHE A 93 -9.70 -4.63 -4.60
CA PHE A 93 -10.01 -5.05 -5.96
C PHE A 93 -10.72 -6.41 -5.95
N SER A 94 -11.96 -6.42 -6.44
CA SER A 94 -12.78 -7.63 -6.51
C SER A 94 -12.16 -8.71 -7.38
N LYS A 95 -12.36 -9.97 -7.00
CA LYS A 95 -11.89 -11.19 -7.68
C LYS A 95 -10.36 -11.34 -7.81
N GLN A 96 -9.58 -10.33 -7.44
CA GLN A 96 -8.13 -10.37 -7.52
C GLN A 96 -7.52 -11.18 -6.37
N THR A 97 -6.28 -11.62 -6.57
CA THR A 97 -5.50 -12.40 -5.59
C THR A 97 -4.25 -11.65 -5.17
N HIS A 98 -3.53 -12.16 -4.16
CA HIS A 98 -2.23 -11.62 -3.77
C HIS A 98 -1.31 -11.46 -4.99
N GLY A 99 -0.59 -10.33 -5.06
CA GLY A 99 0.38 -10.08 -6.12
C GLY A 99 -0.19 -9.75 -7.51
N PHE A 100 -1.51 -9.58 -7.67
CA PHE A 100 -2.15 -9.39 -9.00
C PHE A 100 -1.51 -8.26 -9.84
N VAL A 101 -1.07 -7.18 -9.19
CA VAL A 101 -0.43 -6.03 -9.84
C VAL A 101 0.88 -6.37 -10.56
N HIS A 102 1.56 -7.47 -10.20
CA HIS A 102 2.84 -7.89 -10.81
C HIS A 102 2.71 -8.92 -11.93
N ARG A 103 1.50 -9.37 -12.25
CA ARG A 103 1.33 -10.36 -13.32
C ARG A 103 1.95 -9.82 -14.61
N LYS A 104 2.82 -10.62 -15.22
CA LYS A 104 3.44 -10.27 -16.51
C LYS A 104 2.34 -10.18 -17.56
N ASN A 105 2.49 -9.35 -18.58
CA ASN A 105 1.44 -9.17 -19.59
C ASN A 105 0.94 -10.47 -20.22
N LYS A 106 1.81 -11.47 -20.37
CA LYS A 106 1.46 -12.81 -20.88
C LYS A 106 0.65 -13.69 -19.91
N ASP A 107 0.70 -13.37 -18.61
CA ASP A 107 0.03 -14.09 -17.52
C ASP A 107 -1.23 -13.34 -17.04
N ILE A 108 -1.62 -12.26 -17.75
CA ILE A 108 -2.84 -11.49 -17.47
C ILE A 108 -4.00 -12.08 -18.26
N ASN A 109 -4.98 -12.64 -17.54
CA ASN A 109 -6.25 -13.02 -18.15
C ASN A 109 -7.02 -11.76 -18.57
N PRO A 110 -7.78 -11.79 -19.69
CA PRO A 110 -8.52 -10.63 -20.19
C PRO A 110 -9.45 -10.00 -19.14
N GLU A 111 -10.06 -10.83 -18.29
CA GLU A 111 -10.96 -10.42 -17.21
C GLU A 111 -10.25 -9.62 -16.10
N ASP A 112 -8.98 -9.94 -15.83
CA ASP A 112 -8.19 -9.30 -14.78
C ASP A 112 -7.49 -8.01 -15.25
N LYS A 113 -7.34 -7.86 -16.57
CA LYS A 113 -6.60 -6.75 -17.18
C LYS A 113 -7.09 -5.37 -16.73
N PRO A 114 -8.40 -5.06 -16.70
CA PRO A 114 -8.87 -3.74 -16.27
C PRO A 114 -8.47 -3.42 -14.83
N TYR A 115 -8.57 -4.40 -13.93
CA TYR A 115 -8.22 -4.24 -12.51
C TYR A 115 -6.72 -4.05 -12.30
N ILE A 116 -5.89 -4.80 -13.03
CA ILE A 116 -4.43 -4.67 -12.99
C ILE A 116 -4.00 -3.30 -13.53
N GLU A 117 -4.58 -2.86 -14.65
CA GLU A 117 -4.27 -1.55 -15.22
C GLU A 117 -4.73 -0.41 -14.32
N GLU A 118 -5.89 -0.53 -13.69
CA GLU A 118 -6.39 0.44 -12.72
C GLU A 118 -5.50 0.50 -11.47
N ALA A 119 -5.04 -0.63 -10.95
CA ALA A 119 -4.15 -0.67 -9.79
C ALA A 119 -2.73 -0.15 -10.09
N ARG A 120 -2.34 -0.06 -11.37
CA ARG A 120 -1.03 0.46 -11.82
C ARG A 120 -1.04 1.96 -12.15
N LYS A 121 -2.21 2.59 -12.20
CA LYS A 121 -2.37 4.03 -12.46
C LYS A 121 -2.24 4.84 -11.17
#